data_AF-A0A9N9RBL6-F1
#
_entry.id   AF-A0A9N9RBL6-F1
#
_cell.length_a   1.000
_cell.length_b   1.000
_cell.length_c   1.000
_cell.angle_alpha   90.00
_cell.angle_beta   90.00
_cell.angle_gamma   90.00
#
_symmetry.space_group_name_H-M   'P 1'
#
loop_
_entity.id
_entity.type
_entity.pdbx_description
1 polymer ?
#
loop_
_entity_poly.entity_id
_entity_poly.type
_entity_poly.pdbx_seq_one_letter_code
_entity_poly.pdbx_strand_id
1 'polypeptide(L)'
;MYGVTDREICTTVVKELKMPISADELEMQLGDLAKKFLPGAPLQKGAERLLTHLFDHKIPMALATNSSEQAVRLHATARPKLFGMFHHKARCTLFKVCANDPDVDRGKPNPDIYLVAAARFPEKPKPIQVNNKITPTHPSS
;
A
#
# COMPACT_ATOMS: atom_id res chain seq x y z
N MET A 1 7.48 13.44 -2.69
CA MET A 1 7.54 12.68 -1.43
C MET A 1 6.99 11.29 -1.70
N TYR A 2 7.76 10.22 -1.45
CA TYR A 2 7.29 8.84 -1.66
C TYR A 2 7.26 8.12 -0.32
N GLY A 3 6.15 7.44 -0.03
CA GLY A 3 6.02 6.63 1.17
C GLY A 3 6.00 7.40 2.48
N VAL A 4 5.50 8.64 2.51
CA VAL A 4 5.15 9.36 3.75
C VAL A 4 3.67 9.12 4.08
N THR A 5 3.23 9.43 5.30
CA THR A 5 1.81 9.31 5.69
C THR A 5 0.97 10.42 5.07
N ASP A 6 -0.35 10.20 4.94
CA ASP A 6 -1.28 11.22 4.41
C ASP A 6 -1.19 12.53 5.21
N ARG A 7 -1.01 12.42 6.54
CA ARG A 7 -0.84 13.56 7.45
C ARG A 7 0.43 14.36 7.21
N GLU A 8 1.56 13.66 7.02
CA GLU A 8 2.84 14.31 6.70
C GLU A 8 2.75 15.03 5.36
N ILE A 9 2.10 14.43 4.35
CA ILE A 9 1.86 15.08 3.06
C ILE A 9 1.08 16.39 3.27
N CYS A 10 -0.03 16.34 4.00
CA CYS A 10 -0.85 17.54 4.23
C CYS A 10 -0.05 18.64 4.94
N THR A 11 0.71 18.25 5.97
CA THR A 11 1.55 19.17 6.75
C THR A 11 2.63 19.81 5.89
N THR A 12 3.34 19.03 5.08
CA THR A 12 4.39 19.54 4.19
C THR A 12 3.80 20.43 3.10
N VAL A 13 2.69 20.02 2.47
CA VAL A 13 2.06 20.79 1.40
C VAL A 13 1.57 22.15 1.89
N VAL A 14 0.88 22.20 3.03
CA VAL A 14 0.42 23.46 3.64
C VAL A 14 1.60 24.38 3.95
N LYS A 15 2.67 23.84 4.54
CA LYS A 15 3.86 24.60 4.92
C LYS A 15 4.64 25.13 3.72
N GLU A 16 5.00 24.26 2.78
CA GLU A 16 5.89 24.59 1.65
C GLU A 16 5.20 25.47 0.62
N LEU A 17 3.89 25.26 0.38
CA LEU A 17 3.11 26.09 -0.54
C LEU A 17 2.47 27.31 0.15
N LYS A 18 2.70 27.50 1.46
CA LYS A 18 2.13 28.59 2.28
C LYS A 18 0.62 28.71 2.08
N MET A 19 -0.08 27.58 2.15
CA MET A 19 -1.51 27.54 1.89
C MET A 19 -2.29 28.30 2.98
N PRO A 20 -3.42 28.95 2.64
CA PRO A 20 -4.26 29.67 3.60
C PRO A 20 -5.20 28.74 4.38
N ILE A 21 -4.84 27.46 4.56
CA ILE A 21 -5.62 26.45 5.26
C ILE A 21 -4.70 25.63 6.16
N SER A 22 -5.25 25.06 7.22
CA SER A 22 -4.55 24.12 8.09
C SER A 22 -4.35 22.75 7.42
N ALA A 23 -3.41 21.97 7.96
CA ALA A 23 -3.22 20.58 7.52
C ALA A 23 -4.48 19.72 7.76
N ASP A 24 -5.25 19.99 8.83
CA ASP A 24 -6.50 19.28 9.14
C ASP A 24 -7.58 19.57 8.10
N GLU A 25 -7.73 20.83 7.68
CA GLU A 25 -8.67 21.21 6.63
C GLU A 25 -8.28 20.59 5.29
N LEU A 26 -6.99 20.58 4.95
CA LEU A 26 -6.51 19.92 3.73
C LEU A 26 -6.77 18.41 3.75
N GLU A 27 -6.51 17.75 4.88
CA GLU A 27 -6.75 16.32 5.07
C GLU A 27 -8.24 15.98 4.93
N MET A 28 -9.13 16.81 5.49
CA MET A 28 -10.57 16.67 5.33
C MET A 28 -10.99 16.78 3.86
N GLN A 29 -10.51 17.81 3.15
CA GLN A 29 -10.81 18.01 1.73
C GLN A 29 -10.29 16.85 0.87
N LEU A 30 -9.09 16.36 1.13
CA LEU A 30 -8.52 15.18 0.47
C LEU A 30 -9.33 13.91 0.77
N GLY A 31 -9.82 13.75 1.99
CA GLY A 31 -10.71 12.65 2.37
C GLY A 31 -12.00 12.63 1.56
N ASP A 32 -12.60 13.79 1.30
CA ASP A 32 -13.83 13.88 0.50
C ASP A 32 -13.57 13.67 -1.00
N LEU A 33 -12.46 14.19 -1.52
CA LEU A 33 -11.99 13.86 -2.87
C LEU A 33 -11.72 12.35 -3.00
N ALA A 34 -11.09 11.74 -2.00
CA ALA A 34 -10.79 10.31 -2.01
C ALA A 34 -12.08 9.47 -2.08
N LYS A 35 -13.10 9.79 -1.28
CA LYS A 35 -14.42 9.12 -1.36
C LYS A 35 -15.04 9.21 -2.75
N LYS A 36 -14.89 10.36 -3.41
CA LYS A 36 -15.44 10.61 -4.75
C LYS A 36 -14.70 9.88 -5.85
N PHE A 37 -13.36 9.85 -5.80
CA PHE A 37 -12.53 9.44 -6.94
C PHE A 37 -11.88 8.05 -6.78
N LEU A 38 -11.52 7.63 -5.57
CA LEU A 38 -10.82 6.34 -5.37
C LEU A 38 -11.63 5.12 -5.85
N PRO A 39 -12.96 5.06 -5.72
CA PRO A 39 -13.73 3.95 -6.29
C PRO A 39 -13.56 3.85 -7.82
N GLY A 40 -13.44 4.97 -8.53
CA GLY A 40 -13.24 5.00 -9.98
C GLY A 40 -11.78 4.84 -10.43
N ALA A 41 -10.80 4.96 -9.53
CA ALA A 41 -9.39 5.03 -9.89
C ALA A 41 -8.91 3.73 -10.55
N PRO A 42 -8.40 3.72 -11.79
CA PRO A 42 -8.05 2.50 -12.54
C PRO A 42 -6.89 1.73 -11.89
N LEU A 43 -6.81 0.42 -12.16
CA LEU A 43 -5.63 -0.36 -11.80
C LEU A 43 -4.45 0.02 -12.69
N GLN A 44 -3.24 -0.08 -12.13
CA GLN A 44 -2.03 -0.05 -12.93
C GLN A 44 -2.02 -1.20 -13.95
N LYS A 45 -1.47 -0.94 -15.14
CA LYS A 45 -1.40 -1.94 -16.22
C LYS A 45 -0.68 -3.19 -15.72
N GLY A 46 -1.35 -4.34 -15.81
CA GLY A 46 -0.81 -5.63 -15.38
C GLY A 46 -1.01 -5.98 -13.91
N ALA A 47 -1.55 -5.09 -13.06
CA ALA A 47 -1.81 -5.40 -11.66
C ALA A 47 -2.80 -6.56 -11.50
N GLU A 48 -3.91 -6.54 -12.23
CA GLU A 48 -4.90 -7.62 -12.21
C GLU A 48 -4.30 -8.95 -12.69
N ARG A 49 -3.55 -8.93 -13.80
CA ARG A 49 -2.85 -10.11 -14.32
C ARG A 49 -1.91 -10.71 -13.28
N LEU A 50 -1.11 -9.88 -12.61
CA LEU A 50 -0.16 -10.32 -11.60
C LEU A 50 -0.88 -10.92 -10.39
N LEU A 51 -1.86 -10.22 -9.84
CA LEU A 51 -2.62 -10.67 -8.67
C LEU A 51 -3.36 -11.99 -8.96
N THR A 52 -3.95 -12.11 -10.15
CA THR A 52 -4.59 -13.35 -10.60
C THR A 52 -3.58 -14.48 -10.73
N HIS A 53 -2.43 -14.24 -11.37
CA HIS A 53 -1.38 -15.25 -11.52
C HIS A 53 -0.86 -15.76 -10.17
N LEU A 54 -0.57 -14.86 -9.23
CA LEU A 54 -0.12 -15.21 -7.88
C LEU A 54 -1.20 -16.00 -7.12
N PHE A 55 -2.46 -15.60 -7.28
CA PHE A 55 -3.60 -16.30 -6.68
C PHE A 55 -3.74 -17.73 -7.22
N ASP A 56 -3.75 -17.89 -8.55
CA ASP A 56 -3.89 -19.20 -9.22
C ASP A 56 -2.74 -20.16 -8.88
N HIS A 57 -1.53 -19.63 -8.69
CA HIS A 57 -0.34 -20.39 -8.29
C HIS A 57 -0.18 -20.53 -6.78
N LYS A 58 -1.15 -20.06 -5.99
CA LYS A 58 -1.17 -20.18 -4.52
C LYS A 58 0.05 -19.51 -3.85
N ILE A 59 0.55 -18.43 -4.42
CA ILE A 59 1.63 -17.64 -3.84
C ILE A 59 1.07 -16.68 -2.78
N PRO A 60 1.55 -16.73 -1.53
CA PRO A 60 1.15 -15.78 -0.50
C PRO A 60 1.60 -14.35 -0.85
N MET A 61 0.75 -13.36 -0.62
CA MET A 61 1.02 -11.94 -0.96
C MET A 61 0.33 -11.03 0.05
N ALA A 62 0.90 -9.88 0.40
CA ALA A 62 0.33 -8.92 1.35
C ALA A 62 0.23 -7.50 0.74
N LEU A 63 -0.69 -6.67 1.25
CA LEU A 63 -0.82 -5.26 0.89
C LEU A 63 -0.32 -4.39 2.04
N ALA A 64 0.83 -3.75 1.86
CA ALA A 64 1.42 -2.80 2.81
C ALA A 64 1.33 -1.37 2.27
N THR A 65 0.55 -0.50 2.93
CA THR A 65 0.30 0.89 2.51
C THR A 65 0.28 1.88 3.68
N ASN A 66 0.75 3.12 3.46
CA ASN A 66 0.60 4.19 4.46
C ASN A 66 -0.79 4.82 4.44
N SER A 67 -1.65 4.46 3.49
CA SER A 67 -3.02 4.95 3.45
C SER A 67 -3.86 4.37 4.58
N SER A 68 -4.89 5.10 4.98
CA SER A 68 -5.86 4.63 5.98
C SER A 68 -6.63 3.40 5.50
N GLU A 69 -7.11 2.59 6.45
CA GLU A 69 -7.98 1.45 6.13
C GLU A 69 -9.23 1.89 5.33
N GLN A 70 -9.78 3.07 5.63
CA GLN A 70 -10.91 3.63 4.90
C GLN A 70 -10.57 3.89 3.43
N ALA A 71 -9.42 4.48 3.13
CA ALA A 71 -8.97 4.70 1.75
C ALA A 71 -8.75 3.36 1.01
N VAL A 72 -8.17 2.35 1.69
CA VAL A 72 -8.03 1.00 1.13
C VAL A 72 -9.39 0.37 0.84
N ARG A 73 -10.38 0.55 1.72
CA ARG A 73 -11.75 0.07 1.50
C ARG A 73 -12.40 0.75 0.30
N LEU A 74 -12.21 2.06 0.12
CA LEU A 74 -12.71 2.80 -1.05
C LEU A 74 -12.08 2.31 -2.36
N HIS A 75 -10.80 1.93 -2.36
CA HIS A 75 -10.19 1.28 -3.52
C HIS A 75 -10.75 -0.12 -3.79
N ALA A 76 -11.19 -0.81 -2.73
CA ALA A 76 -11.68 -2.18 -2.80
C ALA A 76 -13.15 -2.28 -3.23
N THR A 77 -13.98 -1.29 -2.93
CA THR A 77 -15.44 -1.30 -3.22
C THR A 77 -15.74 -1.49 -4.70
N ALA A 78 -14.94 -0.89 -5.59
CA ALA A 78 -15.14 -1.02 -7.03
C ALA A 78 -14.58 -2.33 -7.61
N ARG A 79 -13.79 -3.08 -6.85
CA ARG A 79 -13.10 -4.30 -7.31
C ARG A 79 -13.21 -5.43 -6.30
N PRO A 80 -14.43 -5.79 -5.88
CA PRO A 80 -14.63 -6.78 -4.82
C PRO A 80 -14.07 -8.16 -5.21
N LYS A 81 -14.01 -8.50 -6.51
CA LYS A 81 -13.38 -9.75 -6.99
C LYS A 81 -11.87 -9.75 -6.80
N LEU A 82 -11.19 -8.70 -7.24
CA LEU A 82 -9.73 -8.56 -7.09
C LEU A 82 -9.34 -8.50 -5.61
N PHE A 83 -10.08 -7.70 -4.83
CA PHE A 83 -9.88 -7.68 -3.39
C PHE A 83 -10.40 -8.94 -2.69
N GLY A 84 -11.23 -9.74 -3.36
CA GLY A 84 -11.73 -11.04 -2.93
C GLY A 84 -10.73 -12.17 -3.10
N MET A 85 -9.82 -12.07 -4.08
CA MET A 85 -8.65 -12.96 -4.21
C MET A 85 -7.78 -12.95 -2.94
N PHE A 86 -7.87 -11.87 -2.17
CA PHE A 86 -7.19 -11.73 -0.89
C PHE A 86 -7.88 -12.45 0.29
N HIS A 87 -9.10 -12.96 0.14
CA HIS A 87 -9.93 -13.49 1.24
C HIS A 87 -10.10 -15.02 1.26
N HIS A 88 -9.65 -15.78 0.25
CA HIS A 88 -9.86 -17.24 0.20
C HIS A 88 -8.75 -18.04 0.92
N LYS A 89 -9.13 -18.68 2.04
CA LYS A 89 -8.31 -19.45 3.01
C LYS A 89 -7.65 -20.75 2.50
N ALA A 90 -7.25 -20.86 1.23
CA ALA A 90 -6.63 -22.10 0.70
C ALA A 90 -5.09 -22.02 0.52
N ARG A 91 -4.41 -21.03 1.12
CA ARG A 91 -2.95 -20.70 1.12
C ARG A 91 -2.59 -19.34 0.50
N CYS A 92 -3.54 -18.56 0.02
CA CYS A 92 -3.30 -17.14 -0.30
C CYS A 92 -3.53 -16.31 0.97
N THR A 93 -2.47 -15.85 1.63
CA THR A 93 -2.59 -15.04 2.85
C THR A 93 -2.26 -13.59 2.54
N LEU A 94 -3.28 -12.73 2.42
CA LEU A 94 -3.10 -11.28 2.35
C LEU A 94 -3.45 -10.59 3.66
N PHE A 95 -2.43 -9.96 4.25
CA PHE A 95 -2.60 -8.99 5.32
C PHE A 95 -2.62 -7.58 4.74
N LYS A 96 -3.64 -6.81 5.11
CA LYS A 96 -3.64 -5.36 4.92
C LYS A 96 -2.92 -4.77 6.12
N VAL A 97 -1.85 -4.04 5.88
CA VAL A 97 -1.17 -3.24 6.89
C VAL A 97 -1.29 -1.79 6.45
N CYS A 98 -1.98 -0.99 7.26
CA CYS A 98 -2.23 0.43 7.05
C CYS A 98 -1.34 1.26 7.99
N ALA A 99 -1.16 2.56 7.75
CA ALA A 99 -0.37 3.40 8.67
C ALA A 99 -0.93 3.47 10.10
N ASN A 100 -2.22 3.21 10.26
CA ASN A 100 -2.95 3.20 11.53
C ASN A 100 -3.13 1.78 12.12
N ASP A 101 -2.36 0.82 11.64
CA ASP A 101 -2.30 -0.52 12.22
C ASP A 101 -1.56 -0.47 13.58
N PRO A 102 -2.13 -1.00 14.69
CA PRO A 102 -1.53 -0.90 16.01
C PRO A 102 -0.20 -1.65 16.15
N ASP A 103 0.09 -2.60 15.26
CA ASP A 103 1.37 -3.30 15.24
C ASP A 103 2.46 -2.52 14.47
N VAL A 104 2.11 -1.40 13.82
CA VAL A 104 3.03 -0.55 13.07
C VAL A 104 3.30 0.74 13.84
N ASP A 105 4.47 0.81 14.46
CA ASP A 105 4.94 2.03 15.15
C ASP A 105 5.26 3.14 14.13
N ARG A 106 5.97 2.80 13.05
CA ARG A 106 6.35 3.77 12.01
C ARG A 106 5.95 3.30 10.62
N GLY A 107 5.18 4.13 9.93
CA GLY A 107 4.89 3.95 8.51
C GLY A 107 6.16 4.01 7.65
N LYS A 108 5.99 3.77 6.34
CA LYS A 108 7.07 3.99 5.35
C LYS A 108 7.66 5.40 5.55
N PRO A 109 8.95 5.62 5.24
CA PRO A 109 9.92 4.67 4.66
C PRO A 109 10.51 3.65 5.65
N ASN A 110 10.07 3.65 6.92
CA ASN A 110 10.51 2.65 7.89
C ASN A 110 10.07 1.24 7.48
N PRO A 111 10.83 0.20 7.86
CA PRO A 111 10.55 -1.17 7.44
C PRO A 111 9.34 -1.78 8.16
N ASP A 112 8.88 -1.17 9.26
CA ASP A 112 7.96 -1.75 10.24
C ASP A 112 6.69 -2.33 9.56
N ILE A 113 6.11 -1.59 8.60
CA ILE A 113 4.93 -2.06 7.84
C ILE A 113 5.18 -3.36 7.05
N TYR A 114 6.38 -3.53 6.50
CA TYR A 114 6.78 -4.72 5.76
C TYR A 114 7.11 -5.86 6.71
N LEU A 115 7.73 -5.55 7.87
CA LEU A 115 8.03 -6.53 8.91
C LEU A 115 6.77 -7.11 9.53
N VAL A 116 5.79 -6.25 9.84
CA VAL A 116 4.47 -6.65 10.33
C VAL A 116 3.75 -7.49 9.28
N ALA A 117 3.75 -7.07 8.01
CA ALA A 117 3.17 -7.85 6.93
C ALA A 117 3.80 -9.25 6.83
N ALA A 118 5.15 -9.34 6.89
CA ALA A 118 5.90 -10.59 6.86
C ALA A 118 5.57 -11.50 8.08
N ALA A 119 5.54 -10.92 9.29
CA ALA A 119 5.29 -11.65 10.53
C ALA A 119 3.89 -12.26 10.63
N ARG A 120 2.93 -11.71 9.86
CA ARG A 120 1.55 -12.21 9.84
C ARG A 120 1.39 -13.44 8.93
N PHE A 121 2.28 -13.68 7.96
CA PHE A 121 2.24 -14.92 7.18
C PHE A 121 2.41 -16.16 8.07
N PRO A 122 1.72 -17.28 7.78
CA PRO A 122 1.86 -18.51 8.57
C PRO A 122 3.29 -19.01 8.70
N GLU A 123 4.07 -18.90 7.61
CA GLU A 123 5.48 -19.32 7.56
C GLU A 123 6.44 -18.31 8.20
N LYS A 124 5.96 -17.11 8.54
CA LYS A 124 6.75 -16.00 9.13
C LYS A 124 8.11 -15.83 8.44
N PRO A 125 8.13 -15.59 7.11
CA PRO A 125 9.37 -15.49 6.37
C PRO A 125 10.27 -14.42 6.98
N LYS A 126 11.55 -14.75 7.17
CA LYS A 126 12.54 -13.78 7.64
C LYS A 126 12.79 -12.76 6.54
N PRO A 127 12.78 -11.44 6.83
CA PRO A 127 13.13 -10.43 5.85
C PRO A 127 14.56 -10.66 5.35
N ILE A 128 14.72 -10.79 4.03
CA ILE A 128 16.05 -10.84 3.41
C ILE A 128 16.36 -9.42 2.93
N GLN A 129 17.46 -8.85 3.42
CA GLN A 129 17.97 -7.59 2.91
C GLN A 129 18.65 -7.87 1.57
N VAL A 130 17.97 -7.56 0.47
CA VAL A 130 18.53 -7.75 -0.87
C VAL A 130 19.52 -6.62 -1.15
N ASN A 131 20.82 -6.88 -0.90
CA ASN A 131 21.92 -5.99 -1.28
C ASN A 131 22.19 -6.10 -2.79
N ASN A 132 21.24 -5.68 -3.63
CA ASN A 132 21.48 -5.61 -5.06
C ASN A 132 21.98 -4.21 -5.43
N LYS A 133 23.31 -4.06 -5.57
CA LYS A 133 23.82 -3.12 -6.57
C LYS A 133 23.31 -3.62 -7.92
N ILE A 134 22.33 -2.95 -8.48
CA ILE A 134 21.90 -3.20 -9.86
C ILE A 134 23.05 -2.72 -10.75
N THR A 135 23.99 -3.61 -11.05
CA THR A 135 24.89 -3.40 -12.18
C THR A 135 24.08 -3.65 -13.45
N PRO A 136 23.89 -2.65 -14.32
CA PRO A 136 23.17 -2.87 -15.57
C PRO A 136 24.04 -3.73 -16.48
N THR A 137 23.74 -5.03 -16.57
CA THR A 137 24.30 -5.89 -17.62
C THR A 137 23.47 -5.69 -18.88
N HIS A 138 23.70 -4.57 -19.58
CA HIS A 138 23.45 -4.55 -21.01
C HIS A 138 24.70 -5.11 -21.71
N PRO A 139 24.61 -6.20 -22.47
CA PRO A 139 25.63 -6.48 -23.46
C PRO A 139 25.50 -5.43 -24.56
N SER A 140 26.51 -4.58 -24.67
CA SER A 140 26.73 -3.75 -25.85
C SER A 140 27.19 -4.65 -27.00
N SER A 141 26.39 -4.65 -28.06
CA SER A 141 26.68 -5.08 -29.43
C SER A 141 26.90 -6.56 -29.70
#